data_AF-A0A535J7E3-F1
#
_entry.id   AF-A0A535J7E3-F1
#
_cell.length_a   1.000
_cell.length_b   1.000
_cell.length_c   1.000
_cell.angle_alpha   90.00
_cell.angle_beta   90.00
_cell.angle_gamma   90.00
#
_symmetry.space_group_name_H-M   'P 1'
#
loop_
_entity.id
_entity.type
_entity.pdbx_description
1 polymer ?
#
loop_
_entity_poly.entity_id
_entity_poly.type
_entity_poly.pdbx_seq_one_letter_code
_entity_poly.pdbx_strand_id
1 'polypeptide(L)' 'MAAQVFSVSEVKQLLDQGAQLVDVLGEDEFEHDHLPGAINIPLKQLDATTASRLDRGRPVLVYCNDFG' A
#
# COMPACT_ATOMS: atom_id res chain seq x y z
N MET A 1 7.76 14.19 8.26
CA MET A 1 8.40 13.44 7.16
C MET A 1 7.64 13.74 5.89
N ALA A 2 8.32 14.06 4.80
CA ALA A 2 7.68 14.24 3.50
C ALA A 2 7.38 12.87 2.88
N ALA A 3 6.23 12.72 2.23
CA ALA A 3 5.99 11.57 1.38
C ALA A 3 7.01 11.60 0.23
N GLN A 4 7.60 10.45 -0.07
CA GLN A 4 8.47 10.27 -1.24
C GLN A 4 7.62 9.64 -2.35
N VAL A 5 7.74 10.17 -3.56
CA VAL A 5 7.11 9.61 -4.76
C VAL A 5 8.15 8.76 -5.48
N PHE A 6 7.76 7.56 -5.87
CA PHE A 6 8.61 6.59 -6.56
C PHE A 6 8.06 6.35 -7.98
N SER A 7 8.96 6.16 -8.94
CA SER A 7 8.61 5.64 -10.25
C SER A 7 8.18 4.17 -10.18
N VAL A 8 7.49 3.67 -11.20
CA VAL A 8 7.08 2.26 -11.29
C VAL A 8 8.28 1.31 -11.19
N SER A 9 9.41 1.67 -11.79
CA SER A 9 10.64 0.86 -11.74
C SER A 9 11.22 0.79 -10.32
N GLU A 10 11.23 1.90 -9.59
CA GLU A 10 11.68 1.94 -8.20
C GLU A 10 10.73 1.16 -7.29
N VAL A 11 9.41 1.28 -7.49
CA VAL A 11 8.41 0.48 -6.78
C VAL A 11 8.69 -1.01 -6.97
N LYS A 12 8.89 -1.48 -8.22
CA LYS A 12 9.22 -2.89 -8.49
C LYS A 12 10.48 -3.34 -7.75
N GLN A 13 11.55 -2.55 -7.79
CA GLN A 13 12.80 -2.87 -7.08
C GLN A 13 12.60 -2.96 -5.56
N LEU A 14 11.82 -2.06 -4.98
CA LEU A 14 11.52 -2.08 -3.55
C LEU A 14 10.68 -3.31 -3.17
N LEU A 15 9.74 -3.71 -4.02
CA LEU A 15 8.95 -4.94 -3.82
C LEU A 15 9.85 -6.19 -3.89
N ASP A 16 10.78 -6.25 -4.84
CA ASP A 16 11.77 -7.34 -4.94
C ASP A 16 12.69 -7.40 -3.70
N GLN A 17 12.93 -6.26 -3.05
CA GLN A 17 13.68 -6.15 -1.80
C GLN A 17 12.83 -6.42 -0.54
N GLY A 18 11.56 -6.79 -0.72
CA GLY A 18 10.66 -7.15 0.36
C GLY A 18 9.88 -5.98 0.97
N ALA A 19 9.69 -4.86 0.27
CA ALA A 19 8.73 -3.85 0.72
C ALA A 19 7.31 -4.43 0.83
N GLN A 20 6.48 -3.80 1.66
CA GLN A 20 5.06 -4.11 1.80
C GLN A 20 4.28 -3.12 0.95
N LEU A 21 3.39 -3.63 0.09
CA LEU A 21 2.51 -2.81 -0.71
C LEU A 21 1.15 -2.70 -0.02
N VAL A 22 0.69 -1.48 0.22
CA VAL A 22 -0.57 -1.19 0.89
C VAL A 22 -1.48 -0.44 -0.07
N ASP A 23 -2.66 -1.00 -0.29
CA ASP A 23 -3.76 -0.36 -1.00
C ASP A 23 -4.72 0.23 0.03
N VAL A 24 -5.12 1.49 -0.15
CA VAL A 24 -6.04 2.20 0.76
C VAL A 24 -7.46 2.38 0.20
N LEU A 25 -7.79 1.72 -0.92
CA LEU A 25 -9.14 1.67 -1.47
C LEU A 25 -10.13 0.96 -0.53
N GLY A 26 -11.43 1.18 -0.79
CA GLY A 26 -12.48 0.39 -0.13
C GLY A 26 -12.35 -1.10 -0.44
N GLU A 27 -12.89 -1.94 0.44
CA GLU A 27 -12.82 -3.41 0.30
C GLU A 27 -13.40 -3.86 -1.06
N ASP A 28 -14.57 -3.35 -1.45
CA ASP A 28 -15.22 -3.68 -2.73
C ASP A 28 -14.36 -3.31 -3.96
N GLU A 29 -13.67 -2.17 -3.91
CA GLU A 29 -12.81 -1.70 -5.00
C GLU A 29 -11.53 -2.54 -5.09
N PHE A 30 -10.94 -2.85 -3.94
CA PHE A 30 -9.79 -3.73 -3.86
C PHE A 30 -10.13 -5.14 -4.37
N GLU A 31 -11.28 -5.70 -4.00
CA GLU A 31 -11.73 -7.01 -4.52
C GLU A 31 -11.93 -7.01 -6.03
N HIS A 32 -12.33 -5.87 -6.61
CA HIS A 32 -12.50 -5.73 -8.05
C HIS A 32 -11.15 -5.71 -8.79
N ASP A 33 -10.22 -4.84 -8.38
CA ASP A 33 -8.89 -4.75 -8.99
C ASP A 33 -7.86 -4.18 -7.99
N HIS A 34 -6.73 -4.87 -7.88
CA HIS A 34 -5.61 -4.45 -7.04
C HIS A 34 -4.29 -5.07 -7.52
N LEU A 35 -3.17 -4.47 -7.12
CA LEU A 35 -1.85 -5.00 -7.44
C LEU A 35 -1.60 -6.32 -6.69
N PRO A 36 -1.11 -7.39 -7.35
CA PRO A 36 -0.86 -8.67 -6.70
C PRO A 36 0.02 -8.55 -5.46
N GLY A 37 -0.42 -9.16 -4.35
CA GLY A 37 0.29 -9.14 -3.07
C GLY A 37 0.11 -7.87 -2.25
N ALA A 38 -0.72 -6.92 -2.69
CA ALA A 38 -1.11 -5.77 -1.90
C ALA A 38 -1.90 -6.16 -0.64
N ILE A 39 -1.72 -5.39 0.42
CA ILE A 39 -2.47 -5.48 1.67
C ILE A 39 -3.50 -4.35 1.66
N ASN A 40 -4.80 -4.69 1.65
CA ASN A 40 -5.86 -3.68 1.68
C ASN A 40 -6.07 -3.14 3.10
N ILE A 41 -5.66 -1.90 3.39
CA ILE A 41 -6.05 -1.14 4.59
C ILE A 41 -6.90 0.06 4.15
N PRO A 42 -8.25 -0.04 4.11
CA PRO A 42 -9.10 1.05 3.64
C PRO A 42 -8.80 2.37 4.36
N LEU A 43 -8.69 3.47 3.62
CA LEU A 43 -8.31 4.78 4.16
C LEU A 43 -9.19 5.22 5.33
N LYS A 44 -10.50 4.91 5.25
CA LYS A 44 -11.50 5.23 6.30
C LYS A 44 -11.30 4.42 7.57
N GLN A 45 -10.58 3.30 7.50
CA GLN A 45 -10.27 2.41 8.62
C GLN A 45 -8.77 2.48 9.00
N LEU A 46 -7.97 3.33 8.34
CA LEU A 46 -6.53 3.43 8.57
C LEU A 46 -6.25 4.11 9.91
N ASP A 47 -5.82 3.31 10.88
CA ASP A 47 -5.46 3.75 12.22
C ASP A 47 -4.29 2.92 12.77
N ALA A 48 -3.90 3.17 14.03
CA ALA A 48 -2.80 2.45 14.65
C ALA A 48 -3.05 0.94 14.82
N THR A 49 -4.32 0.53 14.95
CA THR A 49 -4.74 -0.86 15.11
C THR A 49 -4.68 -1.58 13.76
N THR A 50 -5.27 -1.00 12.71
CA THR A 50 -5.26 -1.61 11.37
C THR A 50 -3.87 -1.60 10.75
N ALA A 51 -3.05 -0.59 11.05
CA ALA A 51 -1.64 -0.54 10.64
C ALA A 51 -0.74 -1.48 11.46
N SER A 52 -1.18 -1.99 12.62
CA SER A 52 -0.35 -2.86 13.48
C SER A 52 0.02 -4.20 12.84
N ARG A 53 -0.72 -4.62 11.81
CA ARG A 53 -0.44 -5.83 11.03
C ARG A 53 0.74 -5.68 10.06
N LEU A 54 1.21 -4.46 9.81
CA LEU A 54 2.37 -4.20 8.97
C LEU A 54 3.65 -4.45 9.77
N ASP A 55 4.62 -5.09 9.11
CA ASP A 55 5.96 -5.27 9.68
C ASP A 55 6.70 -3.92 9.70
N ARG A 56 7.03 -3.42 10.89
CA ARG A 56 7.74 -2.15 11.07
C ARG A 56 9.22 -2.21 10.65
N GLY A 57 9.77 -3.41 10.44
CA GLY A 57 11.13 -3.62 9.94
C GLY A 57 11.26 -3.52 8.42
N ARG A 58 10.15 -3.42 7.68
CA ARG A 58 10.11 -3.42 6.21
C ARG A 58 9.53 -2.10 5.68
N PRO A 59 10.06 -1.55 4.57
CA PRO A 59 9.47 -0.38 3.93
C PRO A 59 8.00 -0.61 3.59
N VAL A 60 7.18 0.43 3.74
CA VAL A 60 5.76 0.43 3.37
C VAL A 60 5.54 1.38 2.20
N LEU A 61 5.05 0.84 1.10
CA LEU A 61 4.62 1.58 -0.08
C LEU A 61 3.11 1.69 -0.04
N VAL A 62 2.59 2.90 0.05
CA VAL A 62 1.14 3.16 0.04
C VAL A 62 0.76 3.65 -1.34
N TYR A 63 -0.27 3.06 -1.93
CA TYR A 63 -0.88 3.56 -3.15
C TYR A 63 -2.40 3.63 -3.01
N CYS A 64 -3.00 4.49 -3.82
CA CYS A 64 -4.43 4.58 -4.05
C CYS A 64 -4.60 4.78 -5.56
N ASN A 65 -5.71 4.31 -6.12
CA ASN A 65 -6.10 4.69 -7.46
C ASN A 65 -7.25 5.68 -7.35
N ASP A 66 -7.05 6.91 -7.79
CA ASP A 66 -8.13 7.89 -7.91
C ASP A 66 -8.46 8.05 -9.38
N PHE A 67 -9.64 7.56 -9.79
CA PHE A 67 -10.22 7.91 -11.09
C PHE A 67 -10.88 9.30 -10.95
N GLY A 68 -10.06 10.34 -10.98
CA GLY A 68 -10.48 11.75 -10.96
C GLY A 68 -9.99 12.52 -12.16
#